data_AF-A0A2N1QFE4-F1
#
_entry.id   AF-A0A2N1QFE4-F1
#
_cell.length_a   1.000
_cell.length_b   1.000
_cell.length_c   1.000
_cell.angle_alpha   90.00
_cell.angle_beta   90.00
_cell.angle_gamma   90.00
#
_symmetry.space_group_name_H-M   'P 1'
#
loop_
_entity.id
_entity.type
_entity.pdbx_description
1 polymer ?
#
loop_
_entity_poly.entity_id
_entity_poly.type
_entity_poly.pdbx_seq_one_letter_code
_entity_poly.pdbx_strand_id
1 'polypeptide(L)'
;MPFCTTCGKEVNEDQDICLSCGKALPNRTVKKVYDESESTVGYAVLGFFVPIVGLILYLIWMDERPKAAKSAGKGALISVIVYAGFFVIYFIFMIVFFLIFGGFALHFGNMSMLI
;
A
#
# COMPACT_ATOMS: atom_id res chain seq x y z
N MET A 1 22.30 33.86 6.88
CA MET A 1 21.61 34.37 8.08
C MET A 1 20.26 34.95 7.68
N PRO A 2 19.14 34.39 8.16
CA PRO A 2 17.82 34.95 7.93
C PRO A 2 17.58 36.20 8.80
N PHE A 3 16.73 37.10 8.33
CA PHE A 3 16.36 38.34 9.01
C PHE A 3 14.84 38.51 8.99
N CYS A 4 14.30 39.13 10.04
CA CYS A 4 12.87 39.41 10.11
C CYS A 4 12.49 40.50 9.09
N THR A 5 11.52 40.23 8.22
CA THR A 5 11.03 41.17 7.20
C THR A 5 10.29 42.40 7.76
N THR A 6 9.98 42.40 9.06
CA THR A 6 9.23 43.50 9.70
C THR A 6 10.09 44.32 10.64
N CYS A 7 11.00 43.71 11.41
CA CYS A 7 11.84 44.44 12.35
C CYS A 7 13.32 44.47 11.99
N GLY A 8 13.74 43.80 10.92
CA GLY A 8 15.11 43.83 10.40
C GLY A 8 16.18 43.20 11.30
N LYS A 9 15.79 42.55 12.41
CA LYS A 9 16.74 41.84 13.28
C LYS A 9 17.06 40.46 12.74
N GLU A 10 18.27 40.00 13.05
CA GLU A 10 18.71 38.64 12.79
C GLU A 10 17.83 37.65 13.55
N VAL A 11 17.46 36.59 12.85
CA VAL A 11 16.68 35.48 13.40
C VAL A 11 17.48 34.20 13.22
N ASN A 12 17.53 33.40 14.28
CA ASN A 12 17.98 32.01 14.27
C ASN A 12 17.14 31.18 13.28
N GLU A 13 17.74 30.17 12.68
CA GLU A 13 17.13 29.36 11.62
C GLU A 13 15.98 28.48 12.12
N ASP A 14 15.95 28.18 13.43
CA ASP A 14 14.95 27.31 14.08
C ASP A 14 13.82 28.07 14.78
N GLN A 15 13.75 29.40 14.65
CA GLN A 15 12.70 30.17 15.32
C GLN A 15 11.47 30.37 14.43
N ASP A 16 10.31 29.94 14.89
CA ASP A 16 9.03 30.12 14.19
C ASP A 16 8.46 31.54 14.37
N ILE A 17 8.87 32.22 15.44
CA ILE A 17 8.37 33.53 15.85
C ILE A 17 9.57 34.42 16.16
N CYS A 18 9.56 35.65 15.65
CA CYS A 18 10.59 36.62 15.97
C CYS A 18 10.47 37.08 17.44
N LEU A 19 11.47 36.75 18.27
CA LEU A 19 11.53 37.12 19.70
C LEU A 19 11.59 38.63 19.96
N SER A 20 11.86 39.44 18.94
CA SER A 20 11.98 40.90 19.07
C SER A 20 10.73 41.68 18.67
N CYS A 21 9.88 41.15 17.79
CA CYS A 21 8.69 41.88 17.32
C CYS A 21 7.39 41.05 17.40
N GLY A 22 7.46 39.77 17.74
CA GLY A 22 6.30 38.89 17.90
C GLY A 22 5.63 38.46 16.59
N LYS A 23 6.17 38.84 15.42
CA LYS A 23 5.62 38.40 14.13
C LYS A 23 6.04 36.97 13.83
N ALA A 24 5.07 36.14 13.43
CA ALA A 24 5.33 34.82 12.88
C ALA A 24 6.18 34.95 11.61
N LEU A 25 7.29 34.21 11.55
CA LEU A 25 8.18 34.24 10.39
C LEU A 25 7.55 33.40 9.28
N PRO A 26 7.30 33.98 8.09
CA PRO A 26 6.81 33.19 6.98
C PRO A 26 7.94 32.29 6.50
N ASN A 27 7.88 31.04 6.95
CA ASN A 27 8.36 29.87 6.23
C ASN A 27 9.88 29.63 6.23
N ARG A 28 10.35 28.86 7.21
CA ARG A 28 11.25 27.75 6.91
C ARG A 28 10.56 26.48 7.31
N THR A 29 9.99 25.85 6.29
CA THR A 29 9.65 24.44 6.24
C THR A 29 10.26 23.66 7.40
N VAL A 30 9.45 23.37 8.42
CA VAL A 30 9.35 22.00 8.88
C VAL A 30 8.87 21.21 7.66
N LYS A 31 9.74 21.04 6.67
CA LYS A 31 9.68 19.93 5.75
C LYS A 31 9.86 18.82 6.75
N LYS A 32 8.76 18.18 7.18
CA LYS A 32 8.86 16.89 7.83
C LYS A 32 9.86 16.14 6.97
N VAL A 33 11.08 15.93 7.48
CA VAL A 33 12.08 15.08 6.84
C VAL A 33 11.51 13.70 7.05
N TYR A 34 10.53 13.45 6.21
CA TYR A 34 9.89 12.22 5.99
C TYR A 34 10.90 11.55 5.09
N ASP A 35 11.91 10.96 5.75
CA ASP A 35 13.08 10.38 5.14
C ASP A 35 12.64 9.61 3.89
N GLU A 36 13.08 10.11 2.73
CA GLU A 36 12.90 9.49 1.41
C GLU A 36 13.78 8.22 1.30
N SER A 37 14.34 7.75 2.42
CA SER A 37 15.11 6.51 2.56
C SER A 37 14.28 5.33 3.11
N GLU A 38 13.03 5.54 3.54
CA GLU A 38 12.13 4.41 3.79
C GLU A 38 11.75 3.77 2.46
N SER A 39 12.46 2.69 2.15
CA SER A 39 12.34 1.93 0.91
C SER A 39 10.88 1.77 0.45
N THR A 40 10.60 2.37 -0.71
CA THR A 40 9.34 2.27 -1.47
C THR A 40 8.91 0.81 -1.71
N VAL A 41 9.87 -0.12 -1.61
CA VAL A 41 9.67 -1.57 -1.73
C VAL A 41 8.92 -2.14 -0.53
N GLY A 42 9.20 -1.70 0.70
CA GLY A 42 8.54 -2.23 1.91
C GLY A 42 7.03 -2.00 1.91
N TYR A 43 6.61 -0.81 1.47
CA TYR A 43 5.20 -0.46 1.31
C TYR A 43 4.47 -1.29 0.24
N ALA A 44 5.17 -1.67 -0.84
CA ALA A 44 4.62 -2.56 -1.85
C ALA A 44 4.47 -4.01 -1.34
N VAL A 45 5.43 -4.50 -0.54
CA VAL A 45 5.36 -5.85 0.07
C VAL A 45 4.26 -5.94 1.13
N LEU A 46 4.10 -4.90 1.96
CA LEU A 46 2.98 -4.80 2.91
C LEU A 46 1.62 -4.79 2.20
N GLY A 47 1.50 -4.03 1.11
CA GLY A 47 0.30 -4.02 0.27
C GLY A 47 0.02 -5.36 -0.40
N PHE A 48 1.04 -6.17 -0.66
CA PHE A 48 0.88 -7.51 -1.23
C PHE A 48 0.32 -8.53 -0.24
N PHE A 49 0.77 -8.50 1.02
CA PHE A 49 0.30 -9.43 2.05
C PHE A 49 -1.10 -9.09 2.58
N VAL A 50 -1.45 -7.80 2.62
CA VAL A 50 -2.77 -7.35 3.11
C VAL A 50 -3.32 -6.27 2.15
N PRO A 51 -4.02 -6.67 1.07
CA PRO A 51 -4.50 -5.74 0.04
C PRO A 51 -5.38 -4.61 0.59
N ILE A 52 -6.13 -4.87 1.66
CA ILE A 52 -6.98 -3.87 2.33
C ILE A 52 -6.13 -2.77 2.98
N VAL A 53 -5.05 -3.14 3.67
CA VAL A 53 -4.15 -2.19 4.34
C VAL A 53 -3.38 -1.36 3.30
N GLY A 54 -2.98 -1.99 2.20
CA GLY A 54 -2.36 -1.28 1.06
C GLY A 54 -3.27 -0.23 0.44
N LEU A 55 -4.58 -0.50 0.32
CA LEU A 55 -5.57 0.44 -0.21
C LEU A 55 -5.85 1.60 0.76
N ILE A 56 -5.86 1.34 2.07
CA ILE A 56 -6.04 2.38 3.11
C ILE A 56 -4.81 3.30 3.18
N LEU A 57 -3.59 2.75 3.18
CA LEU A 57 -2.36 3.57 3.13
C LEU A 57 -2.29 4.43 1.86
N TYR A 58 -2.77 3.90 0.73
CA TYR A 58 -2.83 4.67 -0.53
C TYR A 58 -3.69 5.93 -0.39
N LEU A 59 -4.84 5.83 0.28
CA LEU A 59 -5.75 6.96 0.50
C LEU A 59 -5.18 7.97 1.52
N ILE A 60 -4.60 7.49 2.63
CA ILE A 60 -4.02 8.37 3.66
C ILE A 60 -2.82 9.18 3.14
N TRP A 61 -1.97 8.58 2.31
CA TRP A 61 -0.75 9.23 1.79
C TRP A 61 -0.90 9.87 0.42
N MET A 62 -2.13 9.97 -0.10
CA MET A 62 -2.38 10.58 -1.41
C MET A 62 -1.91 12.05 -1.46
N ASP A 63 -2.15 12.80 -0.39
CA ASP A 63 -1.83 14.23 -0.32
C ASP A 63 -0.42 14.51 0.24
N GLU A 64 0.07 13.67 1.15
CA GLU A 64 1.35 13.91 1.83
C GLU A 64 2.55 13.29 1.11
N ARG A 65 2.41 12.08 0.54
CA ARG A 65 3.52 11.33 -0.08
C ARG A 65 3.09 10.54 -1.33
N PRO A 66 2.88 11.20 -2.48
CA PRO A 66 2.35 10.56 -3.68
C PRO A 66 3.26 9.47 -4.27
N LYS A 67 4.58 9.54 -4.08
CA LYS A 67 5.51 8.49 -4.55
C LYS A 67 5.36 7.19 -3.76
N ALA A 68 5.27 7.27 -2.43
CA ALA A 68 5.11 6.11 -1.55
C ALA A 68 3.70 5.51 -1.69
N ALA A 69 2.67 6.36 -1.76
CA ALA A 69 1.29 5.93 -2.01
C ALA A 69 1.20 5.10 -3.30
N LYS A 70 1.71 5.60 -4.43
CA LYS A 70 1.66 4.86 -5.71
C LYS A 70 2.31 3.48 -5.66
N SER A 71 3.32 3.27 -4.82
CA SER A 71 3.95 1.96 -4.66
C SER A 71 3.13 0.96 -3.86
N ALA A 72 2.51 1.41 -2.75
CA ALA A 72 1.60 0.60 -1.95
C ALA A 72 0.36 0.20 -2.76
N GLY A 73 -0.22 1.14 -3.51
CA GLY A 73 -1.36 0.88 -4.39
C GLY A 73 -1.05 -0.13 -5.51
N LYS A 74 0.13 -0.04 -6.12
CA LYS A 74 0.58 -1.04 -7.12
C LYS A 74 0.76 -2.43 -6.51
N GLY A 75 1.32 -2.52 -5.30
CA GLY A 75 1.48 -3.79 -4.57
C GLY A 75 0.14 -4.44 -4.24
N ALA A 76 -0.84 -3.66 -3.78
CA ALA A 76 -2.20 -4.14 -3.52
C ALA A 76 -2.86 -4.68 -4.80
N LEU A 77 -2.78 -3.94 -5.92
CA LEU A 77 -3.38 -4.38 -7.19
C LEU A 77 -2.75 -5.68 -7.71
N ILE A 78 -1.43 -5.82 -7.61
CA ILE A 78 -0.71 -7.02 -8.07
C ILE A 78 -1.17 -8.26 -7.29
N SER A 79 -1.38 -8.14 -5.97
CA SER A 79 -1.78 -9.27 -5.13
C SER A 79 -3.17 -9.81 -5.47
N VAL A 80 -4.12 -8.90 -5.76
CA VAL A 80 -5.49 -9.26 -6.16
C VAL A 80 -5.48 -10.01 -7.50
N ILE A 81 -4.68 -9.53 -8.46
CA ILE A 81 -4.57 -10.18 -9.78
C ILE A 81 -3.95 -11.58 -9.66
N VAL A 82 -2.88 -11.71 -8.87
CA VAL A 82 -2.22 -13.01 -8.65
C VAL A 82 -3.17 -14.00 -7.97
N TYR A 83 -3.85 -13.59 -6.89
CA TYR A 83 -4.82 -14.44 -6.20
C TYR A 83 -5.98 -14.85 -7.12
N ALA A 84 -6.51 -13.92 -7.92
CA ALA A 84 -7.58 -14.23 -8.88
C ALA A 84 -7.12 -15.25 -9.93
N GLY A 85 -5.91 -15.08 -10.50
CA GLY A 85 -5.34 -16.01 -11.46
C GLY A 85 -5.14 -17.42 -10.88
N PHE A 86 -4.57 -17.50 -9.67
CA PHE A 86 -4.41 -18.77 -8.96
C PHE A 86 -5.75 -19.44 -8.65
N PHE A 87 -6.76 -18.67 -8.25
CA PHE A 87 -8.10 -19.19 -7.98
C PHE A 87 -8.73 -19.84 -9.21
N VAL A 88 -8.63 -19.20 -10.38
CA VAL A 88 -9.16 -19.75 -11.65
C VAL A 88 -8.45 -21.05 -12.01
N ILE A 89 -7.12 -21.08 -11.95
CA ILE A 89 -6.33 -22.28 -12.25
C ILE A 89 -6.69 -23.40 -11.28
N TYR A 90 -6.73 -23.12 -9.97
CA TYR A 90 -7.11 -24.09 -8.95
C TYR A 90 -8.52 -24.65 -9.16
N PHE A 91 -9.47 -23.80 -9.56
CA PHE A 91 -10.85 -24.20 -9.84
C PHE A 91 -10.93 -25.18 -11.03
N ILE A 92 -10.18 -24.91 -12.10
CA ILE A 92 -10.09 -25.82 -13.26
C ILE A 92 -9.47 -27.16 -12.84
N PHE A 93 -8.37 -27.13 -12.08
CA PHE A 93 -7.75 -28.36 -11.55
C PHE A 93 -8.70 -29.15 -10.67
N MET A 94 -9.47 -28.50 -9.80
CA MET A 94 -10.48 -29.14 -8.96
C MET A 94 -11.58 -29.80 -9.78
N ILE A 95 -12.08 -29.13 -10.83
CA ILE A 95 -13.08 -29.72 -11.73
C ILE A 95 -12.51 -30.93 -12.45
N VAL A 96 -11.31 -30.83 -13.02
CA VAL A 96 -10.66 -31.95 -13.74
C VAL A 96 -10.40 -33.11 -12.78
N PHE A 97 -9.89 -32.84 -11.60
CA PHE A 97 -9.68 -33.84 -10.55
C PHE A 97 -11.00 -34.50 -10.16
N PHE A 98 -12.07 -33.74 -9.95
CA PHE A 98 -13.39 -34.26 -9.62
C PHE A 98 -14.02 -35.05 -10.77
N LEU A 99 -13.78 -34.70 -12.03
CA LEU A 99 -14.26 -35.50 -13.17
C LEU A 99 -13.53 -36.84 -13.28
N ILE A 100 -12.21 -36.87 -13.01
CA ILE A 100 -11.39 -38.09 -13.06
C ILE A 100 -11.68 -38.98 -11.85
N PHE A 101 -11.70 -38.43 -10.64
CA PHE A 101 -11.89 -39.18 -9.38
C PHE A 101 -13.37 -39.34 -8.98
N GLY A 102 -14.21 -38.33 -9.19
CA GLY A 102 -15.65 -38.40 -8.94
C GLY A 102 -16.41 -39.17 -10.02
N GLY A 103 -15.92 -39.18 -11.28
CA GLY A 103 -16.41 -40.09 -12.31
C GLY A 103 -16.22 -41.57 -11.96
N PHE A 104 -15.13 -41.90 -11.24
CA PHE A 104 -14.90 -43.24 -10.70
C PHE A 104 -15.98 -43.62 -9.66
N ALA A 105 -16.41 -42.70 -8.80
CA ALA A 105 -17.47 -42.98 -7.81
C ALA A 105 -18.86 -43.25 -8.45
N LEU A 106 -19.22 -42.53 -9.52
CA LEU A 106 -20.47 -42.78 -10.25
C LEU A 106 -20.44 -44.11 -11.04
N HIS A 107 -19.27 -44.51 -11.54
CA HIS A 107 -19.12 -45.78 -12.26
C HIS A 107 -19.17 -47.01 -11.31
N PHE A 108 -18.67 -46.89 -10.07
CA PHE A 108 -18.80 -47.95 -9.05
C PHE A 108 -20.20 -48.01 -8.43
N GLY A 109 -20.89 -46.86 -8.28
CA GLY A 109 -22.28 -46.82 -7.81
C GLY A 109 -23.24 -47.54 -8.76
N ASN A 110 -23.08 -47.36 -10.07
CA ASN A 110 -23.94 -48.02 -11.07
C ASN A 110 -23.64 -49.53 -11.20
N MET A 111 -22.39 -49.97 -10.97
CA MET A 111 -22.03 -51.39 -10.95
C MET A 111 -22.60 -52.13 -9.72
N SER A 112 -22.70 -51.46 -8.56
CA SER A 112 -23.28 -52.06 -7.34
C SER A 112 -24.80 -52.29 -7.37
N MET A 113 -25.52 -51.63 -8.30
CA MET A 113 -26.97 -51.77 -8.47
C MET A 113 -27.35 -52.84 -9.51
N LEU A 114 -26.35 -53.40 -10.21
CA LEU A 114 -26.49 -54.41 -11.27
C LEU A 114 -26.05 -55.82 -10.83
N ILE A 115 -25.67 -56.02 -9.56
CA ILE A 115 -25.28 -57.32 -8.96
C ILE A 115 -26.32 -57.73 -7.93
#